data_AF-A0A8B7ZZJ1-F1
#
_entry.id   AF-A0A8B7ZZJ1-F1
#
_cell.length_a   1.000
_cell.length_b   1.000
_cell.length_c   1.000
_cell.angle_alpha   90.00
_cell.angle_beta   90.00
_cell.angle_gamma   90.00
#
_symmetry.space_group_name_H-M   'P 1'
#
loop_
_entity.id
_entity.type
_entity.pdbx_description
1 polymer ?
#
loop_
_entity_poly.entity_id
_entity_poly.type
_entity_poly.pdbx_seq_one_letter_code
_entity_poly.pdbx_strand_id
1 'polypeptide(L)'
;MVVLTYVVNLLLFIVCLTKSKTAQGAMTNTQRGDFQYLPLVVNTWPFTNATSAGWSSITSGGSSLDAVELGCSTCEQEQCDGSVGFGNHPDETGETTLDAMIMDGVTHDVGSVGCLRRVKSAMSVARAVMNYTKHTLLVGELATQFAVEMGFKEESLSTNTSIDEWRRWKDHNCQPNFRQNVKPDPTKSCGPYHPFNSSSCHRPRYNEEVTRGNHDTIGMIVVDKNGNIAGGTTTNGANHKVPGRVGDSPIVGAGCYVDNNIGGAVATGDGDVMMRFLPSLRTVENMKQGMSPSSACEAALQPIIKYYPDFSGAVVAASKQGIHGAACYGFDTFHYSAYFTGLKSPKIEAIPCMQKTK
;
A
#
# COMPACT_ATOMS: atom_id res chain seq x y z
N MET A 1 90.42 -22.98 -11.97
CA MET A 1 89.20 -23.51 -12.63
C MET A 1 88.25 -22.33 -12.73
N VAL A 2 88.01 -21.73 -13.90
CA VAL A 2 87.37 -22.29 -15.13
C VAL A 2 85.89 -22.58 -14.83
N VAL A 3 84.86 -21.86 -15.28
CA VAL A 3 84.51 -21.17 -16.57
C VAL A 3 83.85 -22.12 -17.58
N LEU A 4 82.64 -21.76 -18.06
CA LEU A 4 81.77 -22.51 -19.00
C LEU A 4 81.32 -23.90 -18.46
N THR A 5 80.28 -24.59 -18.95
CA THR A 5 79.15 -24.34 -19.90
C THR A 5 77.88 -24.99 -19.24
N TYR A 6 76.67 -25.27 -19.78
CA TYR A 6 75.86 -25.20 -21.03
C TYR A 6 74.39 -24.96 -20.53
N VAL A 7 73.36 -24.39 -21.19
CA VAL A 7 72.99 -24.10 -22.59
C VAL A 7 72.40 -25.30 -23.38
N VAL A 8 71.36 -25.06 -24.20
CA VAL A 8 70.58 -26.03 -25.02
C VAL A 8 69.64 -26.99 -24.26
N ASN A 9 68.34 -26.70 -24.34
CA ASN A 9 67.39 -27.68 -24.88
C ASN A 9 66.41 -26.95 -25.82
N LEU A 10 65.94 -27.61 -26.89
CA LEU A 10 65.52 -26.94 -28.13
C LEU A 10 64.36 -27.69 -28.83
N LEU A 11 63.44 -26.93 -29.45
CA LEU A 11 62.19 -27.39 -30.11
C LEU A 11 61.17 -27.97 -29.10
N LEU A 12 59.85 -27.75 -29.20
CA LEU A 12 58.99 -27.66 -30.39
C LEU A 12 57.99 -26.47 -30.36
N PHE A 13 57.11 -26.43 -31.37
CA PHE A 13 55.94 -25.54 -31.54
C PHE A 13 56.21 -24.07 -31.88
N ILE A 14 56.72 -23.88 -33.10
CA ILE A 14 56.58 -22.65 -33.88
C ILE A 14 55.24 -22.66 -34.64
N VAL A 15 54.53 -21.52 -34.61
CA VAL A 15 53.42 -21.08 -35.50
C VAL A 15 52.14 -21.96 -35.58
N CYS A 16 51.04 -21.33 -35.15
CA CYS A 16 49.84 -21.25 -35.99
C CYS A 16 49.22 -19.84 -35.87
N LEU A 17 49.51 -18.95 -36.82
CA LEU A 17 49.04 -17.56 -36.86
C LEU A 17 47.94 -17.40 -37.93
N THR A 18 46.67 -17.54 -37.54
CA THR A 18 45.52 -17.32 -38.44
C THR A 18 44.44 -16.44 -37.80
N LYS A 19 44.70 -15.12 -37.85
CA LYS A 19 43.72 -14.01 -37.89
C LYS A 19 42.30 -14.32 -37.33
N SER A 20 42.12 -14.24 -36.02
CA SER A 20 40.79 -13.85 -35.51
C SER A 20 40.58 -12.37 -35.83
N LYS A 21 39.44 -12.02 -36.46
CA LYS A 21 39.13 -10.64 -36.82
C LYS A 21 38.68 -9.84 -35.59
N THR A 22 38.75 -8.52 -35.70
CA THR A 22 38.14 -7.54 -34.80
C THR A 22 36.66 -7.86 -34.54
N ALA A 23 36.38 -8.53 -33.44
CA ALA A 23 35.04 -8.65 -32.88
C ALA A 23 34.66 -7.37 -32.13
N GLN A 24 34.53 -6.26 -32.86
CA GLN A 24 33.63 -5.18 -32.44
C GLN A 24 32.20 -5.71 -32.59
N GLY A 25 31.82 -6.61 -31.69
CA GLY A 25 30.42 -6.96 -31.49
C GLY A 25 29.72 -5.68 -31.06
N ALA A 26 28.81 -5.17 -31.89
CA ALA A 26 27.92 -4.11 -31.47
C ALA A 26 27.21 -4.57 -30.19
N MET A 27 27.14 -3.70 -29.18
CA MET A 27 26.28 -3.96 -28.03
C MET A 27 24.87 -4.19 -28.57
N THR A 28 24.38 -5.42 -28.43
CA THR A 28 23.07 -5.80 -28.96
C THR A 28 22.00 -4.95 -28.28
N ASN A 29 20.93 -4.63 -29.02
CA ASN A 29 19.97 -3.57 -28.68
C ASN A 29 18.99 -3.96 -27.53
N THR A 30 19.48 -4.69 -26.54
CA THR A 30 18.75 -5.33 -25.44
C THR A 30 18.59 -4.43 -24.20
N GLN A 31 18.76 -3.11 -24.37
CA GLN A 31 18.64 -2.08 -23.32
C GLN A 31 17.82 -0.89 -23.84
N ARG A 32 16.78 -1.18 -24.63
CA ARG A 32 15.86 -0.19 -25.20
C ARG A 32 14.41 -0.70 -25.29
N GLY A 33 14.04 -1.65 -24.40
CA GLY A 33 12.68 -2.21 -24.33
C GLY A 33 11.95 -1.98 -23.01
N ASP A 34 12.67 -1.64 -21.94
CA ASP A 34 12.22 -1.91 -20.56
C ASP A 34 11.22 -0.89 -19.95
N PHE A 35 10.79 0.10 -20.73
CA PHE A 35 9.94 1.22 -20.26
C PHE A 35 8.73 1.51 -21.16
N GLN A 36 8.26 0.54 -21.96
CA GLN A 36 7.14 0.75 -22.90
C GLN A 36 5.83 1.20 -22.22
N TYR A 37 5.67 0.90 -20.92
CA TYR A 37 4.49 1.21 -20.12
C TYR A 37 4.72 2.35 -19.10
N LEU A 38 5.79 3.16 -19.24
CA LEU A 38 6.09 4.25 -18.30
C LEU A 38 5.79 5.66 -18.85
N PRO A 39 5.37 6.63 -18.01
CA PRO A 39 5.03 6.46 -16.60
C PRO A 39 3.81 5.54 -16.40
N LEU A 40 3.63 5.06 -15.17
CA LEU A 40 2.52 4.22 -14.70
C LEU A 40 1.98 4.82 -13.40
N VAL A 41 0.66 4.90 -13.28
CA VAL A 41 -0.09 5.12 -12.04
C VAL A 41 -1.03 3.94 -11.87
N VAL A 42 -1.03 3.31 -10.70
CA VAL A 42 -1.97 2.23 -10.38
C VAL A 42 -2.46 2.35 -8.94
N ASN A 43 -3.76 2.13 -8.70
CA ASN A 43 -4.33 2.14 -7.36
C ASN A 43 -5.39 1.05 -7.15
N THR A 44 -5.58 0.66 -5.88
CA THR A 44 -6.71 -0.17 -5.44
C THR A 44 -8.04 0.49 -5.81
N TRP A 45 -9.06 -0.35 -6.04
CA TRP A 45 -10.45 0.04 -6.34
C TRP A 45 -10.62 0.85 -7.65
N PRO A 46 -11.83 0.97 -8.22
CA PRO A 46 -12.05 1.64 -9.50
C PRO A 46 -12.08 3.19 -9.38
N PHE A 47 -11.23 3.77 -8.53
CA PHE A 47 -11.16 5.21 -8.26
C PHE A 47 -10.46 5.98 -9.39
N THR A 48 -11.05 5.98 -10.59
CA THR A 48 -10.44 6.51 -11.83
C THR A 48 -10.07 8.00 -11.77
N ASN A 49 -10.74 8.79 -10.94
CA ASN A 49 -10.39 10.20 -10.71
C ASN A 49 -9.05 10.34 -9.99
N ALA A 50 -8.78 9.51 -8.98
CA ALA A 50 -7.48 9.45 -8.30
C ALA A 50 -6.36 9.04 -9.26
N THR A 51 -6.58 7.99 -10.08
CA THR A 51 -5.64 7.57 -11.12
C THR A 51 -5.35 8.69 -12.12
N SER A 52 -6.39 9.44 -12.50
CA SER A 52 -6.28 10.58 -13.42
C SER A 52 -5.50 11.74 -12.81
N ALA A 53 -5.73 12.06 -11.55
CA ALA A 53 -5.04 13.14 -10.84
C ALA A 53 -3.54 12.84 -10.67
N GLY A 54 -3.18 11.63 -10.24
CA GLY A 54 -1.79 11.17 -10.20
C GLY A 54 -1.13 11.17 -11.59
N TRP A 55 -1.87 10.74 -12.62
CA TRP A 55 -1.39 10.77 -14.01
C TRP A 55 -1.12 12.20 -14.51
N SER A 56 -2.03 13.13 -14.24
CA SER A 56 -1.88 14.54 -14.58
C SER A 56 -0.69 15.19 -13.87
N SER A 57 -0.43 14.84 -12.60
CA SER A 57 0.75 15.32 -11.86
C SER A 57 2.06 14.92 -12.57
N ILE A 58 2.24 13.62 -12.82
CA ILE A 58 3.51 13.10 -13.35
C ILE A 58 3.74 13.43 -14.83
N THR A 59 2.67 13.52 -15.63
CA THR A 59 2.77 13.94 -17.03
C THR A 59 2.97 15.45 -17.19
N SER A 60 2.57 16.26 -16.20
CA SER A 60 2.89 17.70 -16.13
C SER A 60 4.31 17.98 -15.63
N GLY A 61 5.07 16.94 -15.24
CA GLY A 61 6.46 17.06 -14.79
C GLY A 61 6.68 17.00 -13.28
N GLY A 62 5.64 16.69 -12.49
CA GLY A 62 5.80 16.32 -11.09
C GLY A 62 6.60 15.02 -10.90
N SER A 63 7.09 14.81 -9.68
CA SER A 63 7.73 13.55 -9.27
C SER A 63 6.72 12.44 -9.02
N SER A 64 7.20 11.21 -8.82
CA SER A 64 6.40 10.08 -8.35
C SER A 64 5.70 10.38 -7.01
N LEU A 65 6.37 11.10 -6.08
CA LEU A 65 5.78 11.55 -4.81
C LEU A 65 4.64 12.56 -5.03
N ASP A 66 4.83 13.54 -5.91
CA ASP A 66 3.79 14.55 -6.22
C ASP A 66 2.56 13.92 -6.90
N ALA A 67 2.73 12.77 -7.54
CA ALA A 67 1.65 12.01 -8.16
C ALA A 67 0.91 11.11 -7.18
N VAL A 68 1.61 10.44 -6.27
CA VAL A 68 0.99 9.71 -5.14
C VAL A 68 0.21 10.68 -4.25
N GLU A 69 0.82 11.80 -3.86
CA GLU A 69 0.15 12.78 -2.99
C GLU A 69 -1.11 13.32 -3.66
N LEU A 70 -1.04 13.81 -4.89
CA LEU A 70 -2.22 14.38 -5.56
C LEU A 70 -3.31 13.32 -5.80
N GLY A 71 -2.94 12.13 -6.28
CA GLY A 71 -3.88 11.05 -6.56
C GLY A 71 -4.65 10.58 -5.32
N CYS A 72 -3.94 10.32 -4.22
CA CYS A 72 -4.57 9.96 -2.96
C CYS A 72 -5.35 11.13 -2.33
N SER A 73 -4.84 12.37 -2.40
CA SER A 73 -5.53 13.56 -1.88
C SER A 73 -6.82 13.88 -2.64
N THR A 74 -6.91 13.60 -3.94
CA THR A 74 -8.19 13.65 -4.69
C THR A 74 -9.21 12.71 -4.07
N CYS A 75 -8.80 11.49 -3.70
CA CYS A 75 -9.68 10.49 -3.12
C CYS A 75 -10.13 10.83 -1.67
N GLU A 76 -9.27 11.51 -0.89
CA GLU A 76 -9.62 12.09 0.41
C GLU A 76 -10.64 13.25 0.30
N GLN A 77 -10.64 13.97 -0.82
CA GLN A 77 -11.55 15.09 -1.10
C GLN A 77 -12.89 14.62 -1.68
N GLU A 78 -12.86 13.64 -2.59
CA GLU A 78 -14.05 13.04 -3.20
C GLU A 78 -14.78 12.05 -2.27
N GLN A 79 -14.19 11.75 -1.11
CA GLN A 79 -14.71 10.80 -0.12
C GLN A 79 -14.96 9.40 -0.74
N CYS A 80 -14.01 8.90 -1.53
CA CYS A 80 -14.13 7.67 -2.33
C CYS A 80 -14.86 6.56 -1.58
N ASP A 81 -16.01 6.14 -2.14
CA ASP A 81 -17.00 5.16 -1.62
C ASP A 81 -17.40 5.23 -0.14
N GLY A 82 -16.98 6.27 0.57
CA GLY A 82 -17.10 6.42 2.02
C GLY A 82 -15.87 5.93 2.80
N SER A 83 -14.96 5.14 2.21
CA SER A 83 -13.82 4.55 2.92
C SER A 83 -12.56 5.42 2.99
N VAL A 84 -12.49 6.49 2.20
CA VAL A 84 -11.33 7.39 2.14
C VAL A 84 -11.69 8.80 2.58
N GLY A 85 -10.80 9.44 3.34
CA GLY A 85 -10.96 10.83 3.76
C GLY A 85 -12.09 11.04 4.79
N PHE A 86 -12.52 12.30 4.89
CA PHE A 86 -13.42 12.75 5.96
C PHE A 86 -14.86 12.27 5.78
N GLY A 87 -15.67 12.37 6.84
CA GLY A 87 -17.13 12.47 6.75
C GLY A 87 -17.94 11.19 6.74
N ASN A 88 -17.30 10.02 6.84
CA ASN A 88 -17.92 8.70 6.97
C ASN A 88 -17.11 7.86 7.98
N HIS A 89 -17.57 6.64 8.28
CA HIS A 89 -16.87 5.66 9.14
C HIS A 89 -16.33 6.22 10.47
N PRO A 90 -17.19 6.84 11.30
CA PRO A 90 -16.80 7.30 12.63
C PRO A 90 -16.51 6.12 13.56
N ASP A 91 -15.61 6.32 14.52
CA ASP A 91 -15.40 5.39 15.63
C ASP A 91 -16.64 5.26 16.54
N GLU A 92 -16.61 4.36 17.52
CA GLU A 92 -17.73 4.16 18.46
C GLU A 92 -18.11 5.42 19.29
N THR A 93 -17.27 6.46 19.33
CA THR A 93 -17.57 7.75 19.97
C THR A 93 -18.15 8.80 19.03
N GLY A 94 -18.13 8.56 17.72
CA GLY A 94 -18.70 9.45 16.68
C GLY A 94 -17.66 10.28 15.91
N GLU A 95 -16.36 10.00 16.08
CA GLU A 95 -15.28 10.74 15.41
C GLU A 95 -14.67 9.93 14.25
N THR A 96 -14.68 10.50 13.04
CA THR A 96 -13.86 10.01 11.93
C THR A 96 -12.40 10.37 12.19
N THR A 97 -11.48 9.41 12.09
CA THR A 97 -10.02 9.64 12.18
C THR A 97 -9.30 8.96 11.03
N LEU A 98 -8.25 9.58 10.49
CA LEU A 98 -7.61 9.16 9.24
C LEU A 98 -6.28 8.43 9.47
N ASP A 99 -5.99 7.45 8.62
CA ASP A 99 -4.77 6.67 8.59
C ASP A 99 -4.11 6.83 7.20
N ALA A 100 -2.87 7.31 7.12
CA ALA A 100 -2.16 7.49 5.84
C ALA A 100 -0.63 7.29 5.93
N MET A 101 0.00 6.89 4.81
CA MET A 101 1.47 6.95 4.63
C MET A 101 1.87 7.28 3.19
N ILE A 102 3.06 7.83 3.03
CA ILE A 102 3.76 7.98 1.75
C ILE A 102 5.21 7.52 1.88
N MET A 103 5.75 6.90 0.82
CA MET A 103 7.11 6.37 0.76
C MET A 103 7.77 6.71 -0.58
N ASP A 104 8.99 7.22 -0.52
CA ASP A 104 9.89 7.31 -1.67
C ASP A 104 10.67 6.00 -1.82
N GLY A 105 10.56 5.33 -2.97
CA GLY A 105 11.33 4.13 -3.25
C GLY A 105 12.81 4.42 -3.51
N VAL A 106 13.18 5.66 -3.89
CA VAL A 106 14.54 6.07 -4.24
C VAL A 106 15.42 6.22 -3.00
N THR A 107 14.91 6.85 -1.95
CA THR A 107 15.64 7.06 -0.68
C THR A 107 15.25 6.08 0.42
N HIS A 108 14.12 5.39 0.27
CA HIS A 108 13.40 4.67 1.34
C HIS A 108 12.92 5.58 2.49
N ASP A 109 12.85 6.90 2.27
CA ASP A 109 12.18 7.81 3.22
C ASP A 109 10.68 7.52 3.26
N VAL A 110 10.11 7.63 4.46
CA VAL A 110 8.70 7.40 4.74
C VAL A 110 8.21 8.45 5.73
N GLY A 111 7.02 9.01 5.46
CA GLY A 111 6.23 9.69 6.48
C GLY A 111 4.82 9.13 6.55
N SER A 112 4.24 9.18 7.74
CA SER A 112 2.97 8.52 8.06
C SER A 112 2.26 9.15 9.25
N VAL A 113 0.93 9.03 9.23
CA VAL A 113 0.03 9.42 10.31
C VAL A 113 -0.99 8.31 10.58
N GLY A 114 -1.20 7.98 11.87
CA GLY A 114 -2.23 7.02 12.30
C GLY A 114 -3.22 7.66 13.29
N CYS A 115 -4.52 7.41 13.11
CA CYS A 115 -5.60 8.04 13.87
C CYS A 115 -5.50 9.58 13.88
N LEU A 116 -5.13 10.20 12.75
CA LEU A 116 -5.08 11.64 12.60
C LEU A 116 -6.47 12.24 12.81
N ARG A 117 -6.56 13.24 13.67
CA ARG A 117 -7.82 13.90 14.03
C ARG A 117 -7.91 15.27 13.37
N ARG A 118 -9.13 15.66 12.98
CA ARG A 118 -9.49 17.05 12.64
C ARG A 118 -8.59 17.75 11.58
N VAL A 119 -7.96 17.00 10.68
CA VAL A 119 -7.22 17.51 9.50
C VAL A 119 -7.53 16.62 8.32
N LYS A 120 -8.03 17.18 7.21
CA LYS A 120 -8.58 16.43 6.08
C LYS A 120 -7.54 15.80 5.14
N SER A 121 -6.40 16.45 4.97
CA SER A 121 -5.37 16.09 3.99
C SER A 121 -4.35 15.12 4.59
N ALA A 122 -4.78 13.92 4.99
CA ALA A 122 -3.94 12.98 5.74
C ALA A 122 -2.69 12.55 4.96
N MET A 123 -2.82 12.34 3.64
CA MET A 123 -1.70 12.08 2.73
C MET A 123 -0.66 13.21 2.73
N SER A 124 -1.09 14.48 2.70
CA SER A 124 -0.18 15.63 2.77
C SER A 124 0.47 15.79 4.15
N VAL A 125 -0.23 15.46 5.24
CA VAL A 125 0.39 15.44 6.59
C VAL A 125 1.42 14.30 6.67
N ALA A 126 1.15 13.12 6.09
CA ALA A 126 2.14 12.05 5.97
C ALA A 126 3.39 12.51 5.21
N ARG A 127 3.24 13.24 4.09
CA ARG A 127 4.37 13.85 3.38
C ARG A 127 5.10 14.92 4.21
N ALA A 128 4.39 15.68 5.03
CA ALA A 128 5.01 16.63 5.96
C ALA A 128 5.82 15.93 7.07
N VAL A 129 5.36 14.79 7.60
CA VAL A 129 6.14 13.96 8.55
C VAL A 129 7.46 13.52 7.92
N MET A 130 7.43 13.09 6.66
CA MET A 130 8.62 12.69 5.88
C MET A 130 9.62 13.84 5.69
N ASN A 131 9.12 15.01 5.30
CA ASN A 131 9.96 16.14 4.89
C ASN A 131 10.53 16.95 6.08
N TYR A 132 9.80 17.04 7.20
CA TYR A 132 10.09 17.99 8.28
C TYR A 132 10.42 17.34 9.64
N THR A 133 10.52 16.02 9.71
CA THR A 133 10.91 15.30 10.93
C THR A 133 12.03 14.29 10.66
N LYS A 134 12.52 13.63 11.73
CA LYS A 134 13.36 12.42 11.63
C LYS A 134 12.60 11.17 12.11
N HIS A 135 11.28 11.20 12.01
CA HIS A 135 10.37 10.17 12.49
C HIS A 135 9.48 9.69 11.34
N THR A 136 9.22 8.39 11.29
CA THR A 136 8.41 7.79 10.22
C THR A 136 6.90 7.94 10.45
N LEU A 137 6.46 7.93 11.71
CA LEU A 137 5.04 7.83 12.08
C LEU A 137 4.73 8.73 13.28
N LEU A 138 3.74 9.61 13.14
CA LEU A 138 3.10 10.33 14.24
C LEU A 138 1.65 9.82 14.40
N VAL A 139 1.07 9.92 15.60
CA VAL A 139 -0.28 9.39 15.85
C VAL A 139 -1.17 10.31 16.68
N GLY A 140 -2.48 10.21 16.43
CA GLY A 140 -3.52 10.81 17.25
C GLY A 140 -3.48 12.34 17.32
N GLU A 141 -3.86 12.85 18.49
CA GLU A 141 -3.92 14.27 18.80
C GLU A 141 -2.59 15.04 18.58
N LEU A 142 -1.45 14.37 18.76
CA LEU A 142 -0.14 14.99 18.56
C LEU A 142 0.26 15.07 17.08
N ALA A 143 -0.26 14.18 16.23
CA ALA A 143 -0.15 14.32 14.77
C ALA A 143 -0.98 15.52 14.26
N THR A 144 -2.14 15.79 14.87
CA THR A 144 -2.95 16.98 14.60
C THR A 144 -2.20 18.27 14.98
N GLN A 145 -1.55 18.30 16.14
CA GLN A 145 -0.76 19.45 16.58
C GLN A 145 0.43 19.72 15.63
N PHE A 146 1.19 18.69 15.27
CA PHE A 146 2.23 18.78 14.24
C PHE A 146 1.69 19.29 12.90
N ALA A 147 0.53 18.81 12.45
CA ALA A 147 -0.09 19.27 11.21
C ALA A 147 -0.40 20.79 11.26
N VAL A 148 -0.93 21.28 12.39
CA VAL A 148 -1.20 22.72 12.58
C VAL A 148 0.10 23.53 12.61
N GLU A 149 1.17 23.03 13.22
CA GLU A 149 2.51 23.65 13.17
C GLU A 149 3.07 23.73 11.73
N MET A 150 2.80 22.72 10.90
CA MET A 150 3.15 22.70 9.47
C MET A 150 2.18 23.53 8.59
N GLY A 151 1.19 24.22 9.18
CA GLY A 151 0.27 25.11 8.47
C GLY A 151 -0.99 24.43 7.91
N PHE A 152 -1.25 23.16 8.23
CA PHE A 152 -2.53 22.53 7.90
C PHE A 152 -3.66 23.10 8.76
N LYS A 153 -4.84 23.23 8.18
CA LYS A 153 -6.03 23.74 8.88
C LYS A 153 -6.67 22.65 9.73
N GLU A 154 -6.87 22.94 11.01
CA GLU A 154 -7.73 22.14 11.88
C GLU A 154 -9.22 22.40 11.56
N GLU A 155 -9.96 21.35 11.22
CA GLU A 155 -11.41 21.38 11.01
C GLU A 155 -12.07 20.00 11.20
N SER A 156 -13.37 19.98 11.50
CA SER A 156 -14.11 18.73 11.73
C SER A 156 -13.98 17.75 10.56
N LEU A 157 -13.64 16.49 10.89
CA LEU A 157 -13.75 15.36 9.97
C LEU A 157 -15.18 14.83 9.87
N SER A 158 -16.02 15.00 10.90
CA SER A 158 -17.41 14.54 10.89
C SER A 158 -18.29 15.41 9.98
N THR A 159 -19.15 14.76 9.19
CA THR A 159 -20.28 15.35 8.45
C THR A 159 -21.62 14.89 9.04
N ASN A 160 -22.74 15.46 8.58
CA ASN A 160 -24.07 14.96 8.89
C ASN A 160 -24.22 13.46 8.58
N THR A 161 -23.63 12.97 7.48
CA THR A 161 -23.66 11.55 7.08
C THR A 161 -23.06 10.65 8.18
N SER A 162 -21.82 10.89 8.58
CA SER A 162 -21.17 10.16 9.69
C SER A 162 -21.92 10.30 11.02
N ILE A 163 -22.51 11.46 11.31
CA ILE A 163 -23.24 11.70 12.56
C ILE A 163 -24.54 10.88 12.57
N ASP A 164 -25.28 10.83 11.46
CA ASP A 164 -26.52 10.05 11.33
C ASP A 164 -26.28 8.56 11.10
N GLU A 165 -25.09 8.17 10.64
CA GLU A 165 -24.57 6.80 10.70
C GLU A 165 -24.33 6.34 12.14
N TRP A 166 -23.49 7.06 12.90
CA TRP A 166 -23.22 6.77 14.31
C TRP A 166 -24.48 6.76 15.19
N ARG A 167 -25.42 7.70 14.95
CA ARG A 167 -26.74 7.70 15.62
C ARG A 167 -27.50 6.39 15.37
N ARG A 168 -27.70 6.00 14.10
CA ARG A 168 -28.40 4.77 13.74
C ARG A 168 -27.74 3.53 14.35
N TRP A 169 -26.42 3.44 14.32
CA TRP A 169 -25.65 2.36 14.93
C TRP A 169 -25.85 2.27 16.45
N LYS A 170 -25.81 3.42 17.14
CA LYS A 170 -26.05 3.53 18.58
C LYS A 170 -27.48 3.15 18.96
N ASP A 171 -28.46 3.57 18.17
CA ASP A 171 -29.86 3.17 18.32
C ASP A 171 -30.08 1.66 18.08
N HIS A 172 -29.20 1.01 17.29
CA HIS A 172 -29.12 -0.44 17.10
C HIS A 172 -28.23 -1.14 18.15
N ASN A 173 -28.15 -0.59 19.37
CA ASN A 173 -27.37 -1.13 20.50
C ASN A 173 -25.87 -1.28 20.22
N CYS A 174 -25.30 -0.40 19.38
CA CYS A 174 -23.90 -0.40 18.99
C CYS A 174 -23.46 -1.69 18.26
N GLN A 175 -24.30 -2.19 17.33
CA GLN A 175 -24.02 -3.38 16.53
C GLN A 175 -23.92 -3.02 15.03
N PRO A 176 -22.97 -3.58 14.26
CA PRO A 176 -21.86 -4.46 14.68
C PRO A 176 -20.74 -3.71 15.42
N ASN A 177 -19.85 -4.40 16.14
CA ASN A 177 -18.67 -3.76 16.77
C ASN A 177 -17.50 -4.73 17.05
N PHE A 178 -16.32 -4.16 17.28
CA PHE A 178 -15.07 -4.91 17.47
C PHE A 178 -14.73 -5.26 18.93
N ARG A 179 -15.68 -5.13 19.87
CA ARG A 179 -15.42 -5.37 21.30
C ARG A 179 -15.61 -6.85 21.63
N GLN A 180 -14.60 -7.44 22.27
CA GLN A 180 -14.58 -8.87 22.60
C GLN A 180 -14.10 -9.09 24.04
N ASN A 181 -14.59 -10.15 24.70
CA ASN A 181 -14.22 -10.51 26.08
C ASN A 181 -14.44 -9.39 27.12
N VAL A 182 -15.55 -8.65 27.00
CA VAL A 182 -15.93 -7.53 27.90
C VAL A 182 -17.34 -7.70 28.49
N LYS A 183 -17.67 -6.86 29.48
CA LYS A 183 -19.01 -6.61 30.00
C LYS A 183 -19.36 -5.11 29.88
N PRO A 184 -20.62 -4.72 29.60
CA PRO A 184 -21.76 -5.59 29.29
C PRO A 184 -21.54 -6.34 27.96
N ASP A 185 -22.44 -7.28 27.64
CA ASP A 185 -22.28 -8.18 26.49
C ASP A 185 -22.15 -7.39 25.19
N PRO A 186 -20.97 -7.40 24.52
CA PRO A 186 -20.72 -6.54 23.38
C PRO A 186 -21.57 -6.92 22.16
N THR A 187 -22.12 -8.14 22.12
CA THR A 187 -23.02 -8.60 21.03
C THR A 187 -24.47 -8.10 21.17
N LYS A 188 -24.78 -7.38 22.25
CA LYS A 188 -26.16 -6.98 22.62
C LYS A 188 -26.30 -5.56 23.16
N SER A 189 -25.19 -4.88 23.44
CA SER A 189 -25.22 -3.62 24.18
C SER A 189 -24.00 -2.75 23.92
N CYS A 190 -24.24 -1.43 23.90
CA CYS A 190 -23.21 -0.39 23.95
C CYS A 190 -22.39 -0.44 25.25
N GLY A 191 -21.23 0.23 25.23
CA GLY A 191 -20.41 0.46 26.42
C GLY A 191 -21.00 1.49 27.40
N PRO A 192 -20.24 1.89 28.45
CA PRO A 192 -18.82 1.63 28.65
C PRO A 192 -18.51 0.15 28.93
N TYR A 193 -17.43 -0.34 28.33
CA TYR A 193 -17.00 -1.73 28.45
C TYR A 193 -15.89 -1.90 29.48
N HIS A 194 -15.96 -2.97 30.26
CA HIS A 194 -14.95 -3.39 31.21
C HIS A 194 -14.52 -4.84 30.94
N PRO A 195 -13.26 -5.24 31.22
CA PRO A 195 -12.77 -6.59 30.97
C PRO A 195 -13.64 -7.66 31.65
N PHE A 196 -14.03 -8.70 30.92
CA PHE A 196 -14.68 -9.86 31.53
C PHE A 196 -13.60 -10.78 32.12
N ASN A 197 -13.48 -10.79 33.45
CA ASN A 197 -12.58 -11.68 34.17
C ASN A 197 -12.97 -13.15 33.96
N SER A 198 -12.35 -13.76 32.95
CA SER A 198 -12.40 -15.19 32.63
C SER A 198 -10.97 -15.70 32.48
N SER A 199 -10.67 -16.86 33.04
CA SER A 199 -9.40 -17.58 32.81
C SER A 199 -9.30 -18.18 31.39
N SER A 200 -10.34 -18.02 30.58
CA SER A 200 -10.37 -18.34 29.15
C SER A 200 -10.93 -17.15 28.37
N CYS A 201 -10.05 -16.38 27.73
CA CYS A 201 -10.45 -15.36 26.75
C CYS A 201 -10.55 -16.02 25.39
N HIS A 202 -11.77 -16.20 24.87
CA HIS A 202 -11.94 -16.77 23.54
C HIS A 202 -11.61 -15.70 22.50
N ARG A 203 -10.58 -15.93 21.69
CA ARG A 203 -10.18 -15.03 20.60
C ARG A 203 -10.67 -15.65 19.29
N PRO A 204 -11.77 -15.16 18.68
CA PRO A 204 -12.12 -15.56 17.33
C PRO A 204 -10.94 -15.26 16.39
N ARG A 205 -10.68 -16.15 15.44
CA ARG A 205 -9.59 -16.00 14.46
C ARG A 205 -9.96 -15.14 13.26
N TYR A 206 -11.14 -14.52 13.28
CA TYR A 206 -11.65 -13.68 12.21
C TYR A 206 -12.53 -12.59 12.81
N ASN A 207 -12.83 -11.59 12.00
CA ASN A 207 -13.57 -10.38 12.33
C ASN A 207 -14.72 -10.23 11.33
N GLU A 208 -15.86 -10.88 11.61
CA GLU A 208 -17.00 -10.98 10.69
C GLU A 208 -17.56 -9.61 10.26
N GLU A 209 -17.29 -8.58 11.05
CA GLU A 209 -17.72 -7.21 10.83
C GLU A 209 -16.89 -6.45 9.79
N VAL A 210 -15.87 -7.07 9.19
CA VAL A 210 -14.99 -6.46 8.18
C VAL A 210 -15.46 -6.83 6.78
N THR A 211 -16.32 -5.98 6.22
CA THR A 211 -16.96 -6.18 4.90
C THR A 211 -16.56 -5.08 3.94
N ARG A 212 -16.52 -5.33 2.63
CA ARG A 212 -16.03 -4.37 1.63
C ARG A 212 -16.57 -2.93 1.84
N GLY A 213 -17.86 -2.78 2.15
CA GLY A 213 -18.48 -1.48 2.41
C GLY A 213 -18.09 -0.79 3.74
N ASN A 214 -17.05 -1.23 4.45
CA ASN A 214 -16.65 -0.66 5.74
C ASN A 214 -15.14 -0.66 6.06
N HIS A 215 -14.26 -1.06 5.13
CA HIS A 215 -12.80 -1.12 5.38
C HIS A 215 -11.91 -0.80 4.17
N ASP A 216 -12.47 -0.36 3.04
CA ASP A 216 -11.70 -0.12 1.82
C ASP A 216 -10.64 1.00 2.03
N THR A 217 -9.58 0.95 1.24
CA THR A 217 -8.42 1.85 1.33
C THR A 217 -7.96 2.18 -0.08
N ILE A 218 -7.72 3.45 -0.39
CA ILE A 218 -6.92 3.77 -1.57
C ILE A 218 -5.44 3.58 -1.23
N GLY A 219 -4.80 2.66 -1.95
CA GLY A 219 -3.37 2.55 -2.05
C GLY A 219 -2.96 2.81 -3.49
N MET A 220 -1.95 3.65 -3.70
CA MET A 220 -1.44 4.03 -5.01
C MET A 220 0.05 3.74 -5.13
N ILE A 221 0.47 3.25 -6.30
CA ILE A 221 1.88 3.12 -6.71
C ILE A 221 2.05 3.95 -7.97
N VAL A 222 3.14 4.72 -8.03
CA VAL A 222 3.50 5.50 -9.21
C VAL A 222 4.94 5.19 -9.61
N VAL A 223 5.14 4.94 -10.90
CA VAL A 223 6.47 4.78 -11.52
C VAL A 223 6.65 5.88 -12.57
N ASP A 224 7.66 6.73 -12.39
CA ASP A 224 7.93 7.86 -13.30
C ASP A 224 8.57 7.42 -14.63
N LYS A 225 8.69 8.35 -15.58
CA LYS A 225 9.30 8.11 -16.91
C LYS A 225 10.79 7.70 -16.89
N ASN A 226 11.46 7.85 -15.73
CA ASN A 226 12.84 7.47 -15.48
C ASN A 226 12.94 6.13 -14.71
N GLY A 227 11.80 5.54 -14.32
CA GLY A 227 11.72 4.36 -13.48
C GLY A 227 11.83 4.64 -11.98
N ASN A 228 11.62 5.87 -11.50
CA ASN A 228 11.54 6.20 -10.07
C ASN A 228 10.19 5.80 -9.49
N ILE A 229 10.19 5.06 -8.39
CA ILE A 229 8.96 4.53 -7.76
C ILE A 229 8.64 5.31 -6.48
N ALA A 230 7.37 5.69 -6.31
CA ALA A 230 6.81 6.08 -5.02
C ALA A 230 5.49 5.34 -4.77
N GLY A 231 5.07 5.27 -3.51
CA GLY A 231 3.79 4.68 -3.14
C GLY A 231 3.21 5.30 -1.88
N GLY A 232 1.91 5.13 -1.69
CA GLY A 232 1.21 5.61 -0.51
C GLY A 232 -0.17 4.99 -0.35
N THR A 233 -0.75 5.18 0.83
CA THR A 233 -2.06 4.65 1.22
C THR A 233 -2.79 5.66 2.11
N THR A 234 -4.12 5.74 2.01
CA THR A 234 -4.96 6.55 2.89
C THR A 234 -6.38 5.99 3.02
N THR A 235 -6.97 6.10 4.22
CA THR A 235 -8.31 5.61 4.58
C THR A 235 -8.84 6.33 5.83
N ASN A 236 -10.15 6.24 6.09
CA ASN A 236 -10.71 6.47 7.42
C ASN A 236 -10.82 5.18 8.27
N GLY A 237 -10.52 4.03 7.69
CA GLY A 237 -10.40 2.74 8.37
C GLY A 237 -11.75 2.08 8.66
N ALA A 238 -11.75 1.13 9.60
CA ALA A 238 -12.93 0.33 9.89
C ALA A 238 -14.07 1.17 10.51
N ASN A 239 -15.27 1.07 9.95
CA ASN A 239 -16.46 1.76 10.48
C ASN A 239 -16.78 1.29 11.91
N HIS A 240 -17.05 2.23 12.82
CA HIS A 240 -17.30 1.98 14.25
C HIS A 240 -16.14 1.24 14.95
N LYS A 241 -14.91 1.49 14.48
CA LYS A 241 -13.67 1.10 15.15
C LYS A 241 -13.63 1.55 16.61
N VAL A 242 -12.84 0.83 17.42
CA VAL A 242 -12.48 1.27 18.77
C VAL A 242 -11.64 2.56 18.67
N PRO A 243 -11.82 3.57 19.55
CA PRO A 243 -11.12 4.84 19.40
C PRO A 243 -9.61 4.64 19.57
N GLY A 244 -8.82 5.22 18.65
CA GLY A 244 -7.38 4.97 18.58
C GLY A 244 -6.96 3.71 17.81
N ARG A 245 -7.89 2.95 17.21
CA ARG A 245 -7.54 1.88 16.26
C ARG A 245 -6.92 2.49 15.00
N VAL A 246 -5.77 1.96 14.63
CA VAL A 246 -5.01 2.25 13.41
C VAL A 246 -5.03 0.98 12.54
N GLY A 247 -5.20 1.12 11.22
CA GLY A 247 -5.19 0.02 10.25
C GLY A 247 -3.79 -0.43 9.79
N ASP A 248 -3.74 -1.19 8.71
CA ASP A 248 -2.50 -1.49 7.96
C ASP A 248 -2.08 -0.34 7.05
N SER A 249 -3.04 0.49 6.61
CA SER A 249 -2.88 1.62 5.68
C SER A 249 -1.77 2.64 6.02
N PRO A 250 -1.39 2.93 7.29
CA PRO A 250 -0.24 3.78 7.62
C PRO A 250 1.02 2.97 7.99
N ILE A 251 0.96 1.63 7.98
CA ILE A 251 2.04 0.77 8.44
C ILE A 251 2.89 0.31 7.26
N VAL A 252 4.14 0.75 7.25
CA VAL A 252 5.15 0.41 6.24
C VAL A 252 5.30 -1.11 6.11
N GLY A 253 5.24 -1.61 4.87
CA GLY A 253 5.26 -3.03 4.58
C GLY A 253 3.90 -3.71 4.68
N ALA A 254 2.92 -3.13 5.36
CA ALA A 254 1.55 -3.61 5.37
C ALA A 254 0.71 -2.92 4.29
N GLY A 255 0.27 -1.69 4.53
CA GLY A 255 -0.55 -0.90 3.60
C GLY A 255 0.18 -0.55 2.30
N CYS A 256 1.45 -0.14 2.40
CA CYS A 256 2.29 0.18 1.24
C CYS A 256 3.75 -0.23 1.46
N TYR A 257 4.44 -0.62 0.38
CA TYR A 257 5.90 -0.73 0.33
C TYR A 257 6.42 -0.49 -1.09
N VAL A 258 7.55 0.21 -1.24
CA VAL A 258 8.23 0.43 -2.52
C VAL A 258 9.75 0.29 -2.39
N ASP A 259 10.39 -0.20 -3.45
CA ASP A 259 11.85 -0.25 -3.62
C ASP A 259 12.17 0.11 -5.07
N ASN A 260 12.99 1.15 -5.28
CA ASN A 260 13.22 1.67 -6.63
C ASN A 260 13.84 0.66 -7.59
N ASN A 261 14.47 -0.41 -7.12
CA ASN A 261 15.14 -1.40 -7.95
C ASN A 261 14.22 -2.56 -8.36
N ILE A 262 13.06 -2.69 -7.70
CA ILE A 262 12.17 -3.85 -7.82
C ILE A 262 10.80 -3.42 -8.34
N GLY A 263 10.11 -2.56 -7.59
CA GLY A 263 8.68 -2.37 -7.72
C GLY A 263 8.03 -1.80 -6.46
N GLY A 264 6.71 -1.72 -6.50
CA GLY A 264 5.85 -1.34 -5.38
C GLY A 264 4.70 -2.32 -5.17
N ALA A 265 4.15 -2.31 -3.96
CA ALA A 265 2.93 -3.00 -3.59
C ALA A 265 2.08 -2.13 -2.64
N VAL A 266 0.76 -2.23 -2.77
CA VAL A 266 -0.25 -1.59 -1.91
C VAL A 266 -1.40 -2.53 -1.61
N ALA A 267 -1.99 -2.39 -0.44
CA ALA A 267 -2.95 -3.32 0.13
C ALA A 267 -4.28 -2.64 0.53
N THR A 268 -5.33 -3.45 0.63
CA THR A 268 -6.67 -3.09 1.14
C THR A 268 -7.34 -4.37 1.67
N GLY A 269 -8.12 -4.30 2.75
CA GLY A 269 -8.74 -5.49 3.36
C GLY A 269 -8.92 -5.36 4.87
N ASP A 270 -9.01 -6.49 5.57
CA ASP A 270 -8.92 -6.53 7.03
C ASP A 270 -7.55 -6.04 7.52
N GLY A 271 -7.42 -4.73 7.72
CA GLY A 271 -6.17 -4.10 8.13
C GLY A 271 -5.62 -4.62 9.46
N ASP A 272 -6.49 -5.08 10.36
CA ASP A 272 -6.09 -5.70 11.63
C ASP A 272 -5.42 -7.05 11.40
N VAL A 273 -5.81 -7.81 10.36
CA VAL A 273 -5.15 -9.04 9.92
C VAL A 273 -3.95 -8.75 9.02
N MET A 274 -4.09 -7.88 8.02
CA MET A 274 -3.07 -7.56 7.01
C MET A 274 -1.78 -7.04 7.66
N MET A 275 -1.87 -6.18 8.69
CA MET A 275 -0.69 -5.70 9.44
C MET A 275 0.14 -6.82 10.09
N ARG A 276 -0.48 -7.98 10.40
CA ARG A 276 0.21 -9.12 11.03
C ARG A 276 1.09 -9.89 10.04
N PHE A 277 0.93 -9.64 8.74
CA PHE A 277 1.61 -10.38 7.67
C PHE A 277 2.44 -9.52 6.73
N LEU A 278 2.39 -8.19 6.82
CA LEU A 278 3.14 -7.27 5.96
C LEU A 278 3.05 -7.64 4.46
N PRO A 279 1.82 -7.73 3.88
CA PRO A 279 1.61 -8.21 2.53
C PRO A 279 2.38 -7.41 1.47
N SER A 280 2.40 -6.08 1.55
CA SER A 280 3.08 -5.25 0.56
C SER A 280 4.60 -5.47 0.54
N LEU A 281 5.24 -5.57 1.71
CA LEU A 281 6.67 -5.92 1.80
C LEU A 281 6.92 -7.34 1.25
N ARG A 282 6.07 -8.31 1.60
CA ARG A 282 6.17 -9.68 1.07
C ARG A 282 6.04 -9.72 -0.46
N THR A 283 5.13 -8.95 -1.04
CA THR A 283 4.96 -8.87 -2.49
C THR A 283 6.18 -8.24 -3.17
N VAL A 284 6.79 -7.19 -2.61
CA VAL A 284 8.04 -6.63 -3.17
C VAL A 284 9.21 -7.63 -3.04
N GLU A 285 9.40 -8.29 -1.90
CA GLU A 285 10.43 -9.33 -1.75
C GLU A 285 10.16 -10.60 -2.59
N ASN A 286 8.91 -10.87 -2.97
CA ASN A 286 8.55 -11.91 -3.94
C ASN A 286 8.91 -11.50 -5.37
N MET A 287 8.61 -10.25 -5.78
CA MET A 287 9.02 -9.72 -7.10
C MET A 287 10.55 -9.68 -7.25
N LYS A 288 11.27 -9.37 -6.17
CA LYS A 288 12.74 -9.43 -6.07
C LYS A 288 13.33 -10.81 -6.39
N GLN A 289 12.57 -11.88 -6.13
CA GLN A 289 12.92 -13.27 -6.45
C GLN A 289 12.53 -13.67 -7.88
N GLY A 290 12.05 -12.73 -8.70
CA GLY A 290 11.66 -12.94 -10.09
C GLY A 290 10.20 -13.34 -10.31
N MET A 291 9.33 -13.23 -9.29
CA MET A 291 7.90 -13.46 -9.47
C MET A 291 7.23 -12.30 -10.24
N SER A 292 6.22 -12.62 -11.05
CA SER A 292 5.35 -11.59 -11.64
C SER A 292 4.56 -10.84 -10.55
N PRO A 293 4.13 -9.58 -10.76
CA PRO A 293 3.37 -8.83 -9.77
C PRO A 293 2.13 -9.58 -9.22
N SER A 294 1.30 -10.17 -10.10
CA SER A 294 0.13 -10.96 -9.66
C SER A 294 0.52 -12.19 -8.84
N SER A 295 1.54 -12.94 -9.27
CA SER A 295 2.06 -14.11 -8.53
C SER A 295 2.66 -13.72 -7.18
N ALA A 296 3.31 -12.55 -7.11
CA ALA A 296 3.90 -12.00 -5.91
C ALA A 296 2.85 -11.50 -4.90
N CYS A 297 1.73 -10.95 -5.39
CA CYS A 297 0.54 -10.67 -4.57
C CYS A 297 -0.08 -11.96 -4.04
N GLU A 298 -0.28 -12.96 -4.90
CA GLU A 298 -0.88 -14.25 -4.53
C GLU A 298 -0.06 -14.94 -3.42
N ALA A 299 1.25 -15.10 -3.64
CA ALA A 299 2.17 -15.70 -2.69
C ALA A 299 2.29 -14.93 -1.35
N ALA A 300 2.00 -13.62 -1.33
CA ALA A 300 1.95 -12.83 -0.10
C ALA A 300 0.63 -13.03 0.69
N LEU A 301 -0.48 -13.34 0.01
CA LEU A 301 -1.77 -13.66 0.64
C LEU A 301 -1.85 -15.10 1.17
N GLN A 302 -1.15 -16.07 0.57
CA GLN A 302 -1.19 -17.49 0.99
C GLN A 302 -0.92 -17.73 2.50
N PRO A 303 0.06 -17.07 3.14
CA PRO A 303 0.22 -17.16 4.61
C PRO A 303 -0.99 -16.64 5.39
N ILE A 304 -1.67 -15.60 4.90
CA ILE A 304 -2.84 -15.01 5.55
C ILE A 304 -4.01 -16.00 5.49
N ILE A 305 -4.33 -16.47 4.27
CA ILE A 305 -5.37 -17.49 3.99
C ILE A 305 -5.21 -18.71 4.91
N LYS A 306 -3.97 -19.18 5.11
CA LYS A 306 -3.66 -20.35 5.96
C LYS A 306 -4.03 -20.19 7.43
N TYR A 307 -3.92 -18.98 8.00
CA TYR A 307 -4.17 -18.73 9.42
C TYR A 307 -5.53 -18.06 9.70
N TYR A 308 -6.05 -17.34 8.70
CA TYR A 308 -7.26 -16.52 8.74
C TYR A 308 -8.15 -16.85 7.51
N PRO A 309 -8.65 -18.09 7.35
CA PRO A 309 -9.31 -18.57 6.11
C PRO A 309 -10.67 -17.93 5.80
N ASP A 310 -11.07 -16.93 6.59
CA ASP A 310 -12.32 -16.19 6.49
C ASP A 310 -12.10 -14.69 6.21
N PHE A 311 -10.85 -14.19 6.22
CA PHE A 311 -10.56 -12.78 5.94
C PHE A 311 -10.89 -12.36 4.50
N SER A 312 -11.09 -11.06 4.30
CA SER A 312 -11.12 -10.44 2.97
C SER A 312 -9.94 -9.48 2.80
N GLY A 313 -9.36 -9.45 1.60
CA GLY A 313 -8.27 -8.54 1.28
C GLY A 313 -7.67 -8.72 -0.11
N ALA A 314 -6.97 -7.70 -0.57
CA ALA A 314 -6.32 -7.64 -1.87
C ALA A 314 -4.97 -6.91 -1.79
N VAL A 315 -4.08 -7.24 -2.72
CA VAL A 315 -2.79 -6.54 -2.94
C VAL A 315 -2.66 -6.22 -4.42
N VAL A 316 -2.34 -4.98 -4.75
CA VAL A 316 -1.96 -4.51 -6.09
C VAL A 316 -0.46 -4.24 -6.09
N ALA A 317 0.23 -4.60 -7.17
CA ALA A 317 1.66 -4.39 -7.32
C ALA A 317 2.06 -3.96 -8.72
N ALA A 318 3.19 -3.27 -8.81
CA ALA A 318 3.84 -2.87 -10.06
C ALA A 318 5.34 -3.08 -9.98
N SER A 319 5.94 -3.60 -11.04
CA SER A 319 7.40 -3.68 -11.20
C SER A 319 7.99 -2.37 -11.75
N LYS A 320 9.30 -2.17 -11.62
CA LYS A 320 10.03 -1.01 -12.18
C LYS A 320 9.80 -0.82 -13.70
N GLN A 321 9.48 -1.88 -14.44
CA GLN A 321 9.24 -1.86 -15.89
C GLN A 321 7.81 -1.45 -16.28
N GLY A 322 6.94 -1.15 -15.31
CA GLY A 322 5.54 -0.80 -15.55
C GLY A 322 4.60 -1.99 -15.74
N ILE A 323 5.08 -3.23 -15.54
CA ILE A 323 4.19 -4.40 -15.45
C ILE A 323 3.45 -4.32 -14.12
N HIS A 324 2.11 -4.30 -14.15
CA HIS A 324 1.26 -4.32 -12.95
C HIS A 324 0.46 -5.62 -12.84
N GLY A 325 -0.05 -5.89 -11.63
CA GLY A 325 -0.83 -7.08 -11.32
C GLY A 325 -1.44 -6.99 -9.93
N ALA A 326 -2.29 -7.95 -9.60
CA ALA A 326 -2.96 -8.01 -8.30
C ALA A 326 -3.35 -9.45 -7.94
N ALA A 327 -3.65 -9.68 -6.66
CA ALA A 327 -4.35 -10.86 -6.17
C ALA A 327 -5.27 -10.48 -5.00
N CYS A 328 -6.29 -11.30 -4.75
CA CYS A 328 -7.30 -11.06 -3.72
C CYS A 328 -7.90 -12.37 -3.19
N TYR A 329 -8.47 -12.30 -1.99
CA TYR A 329 -9.18 -13.38 -1.30
C TYR A 329 -10.38 -12.80 -0.54
N GLY A 330 -11.42 -13.60 -0.31
CA GLY A 330 -12.60 -13.19 0.48
C GLY A 330 -13.52 -12.16 -0.18
N PHE A 331 -13.40 -11.96 -1.50
CA PHE A 331 -14.35 -11.21 -2.33
C PHE A 331 -14.74 -12.07 -3.55
N ASP A 332 -15.75 -11.69 -4.33
CA ASP A 332 -16.04 -12.36 -5.62
C ASP A 332 -15.04 -11.91 -6.71
N THR A 333 -14.86 -10.60 -6.86
CA THR A 333 -14.02 -9.98 -7.90
C THR A 333 -13.49 -8.65 -7.41
N PHE A 334 -12.17 -8.53 -7.33
CA PHE A 334 -11.50 -7.28 -6.97
C PHE A 334 -11.26 -6.45 -8.23
N HIS A 335 -11.44 -5.13 -8.09
CA HIS A 335 -11.27 -4.17 -9.17
C HIS A 335 -10.18 -3.18 -8.75
N TYR A 336 -9.33 -2.79 -9.69
CA TYR A 336 -8.29 -1.78 -9.47
C TYR A 336 -8.12 -0.92 -10.72
N SER A 337 -7.59 0.29 -10.58
CA SER A 337 -7.40 1.20 -11.72
C SER A 337 -5.93 1.38 -12.07
N ALA A 338 -5.64 1.43 -13.38
CA ALA A 338 -4.30 1.67 -13.92
C ALA A 338 -4.34 2.70 -15.05
N TYR A 339 -3.37 3.60 -15.09
CA TYR A 339 -3.13 4.52 -16.21
C TYR A 339 -1.63 4.48 -16.55
N PHE A 340 -1.32 4.06 -17.78
CA PHE A 340 0.04 3.95 -18.30
C PHE A 340 0.13 4.46 -19.75
N THR A 341 1.37 4.68 -20.22
CA THR A 341 1.66 5.16 -21.57
C THR A 341 0.98 4.33 -22.66
N GLY A 342 0.26 5.02 -23.55
CA GLY A 342 -0.54 4.42 -24.64
C GLY A 342 -2.05 4.41 -24.37
N LEU A 343 -2.50 4.58 -23.12
CA LEU A 343 -3.91 4.77 -22.80
C LEU A 343 -4.37 6.22 -22.99
N LYS A 344 -5.66 6.42 -23.28
CA LYS A 344 -6.32 7.75 -23.40
C LYS A 344 -7.03 8.20 -22.12
N SER A 345 -7.18 7.30 -21.17
CA SER A 345 -7.88 7.46 -19.89
C SER A 345 -7.43 6.31 -18.97
N PRO A 346 -7.70 6.36 -17.65
CA PRO A 346 -7.52 5.19 -16.81
C PRO A 346 -8.31 3.99 -17.35
N LYS A 347 -7.72 2.80 -17.19
CA LYS A 347 -8.39 1.52 -17.33
C LYS A 347 -8.81 1.03 -15.93
N ILE A 348 -9.91 0.27 -15.87
CA ILE A 348 -10.25 -0.56 -14.72
C ILE A 348 -9.90 -1.99 -15.09
N GLU A 349 -9.09 -2.65 -14.26
CA GLU A 349 -8.83 -4.08 -14.31
C GLU A 349 -9.74 -4.79 -13.31
N ALA A 350 -10.20 -5.99 -13.65
CA ALA A 350 -11.02 -6.83 -12.79
C ALA A 350 -10.37 -8.22 -12.69
N ILE A 351 -10.15 -8.71 -11.48
CA ILE A 351 -9.57 -10.03 -11.23
C ILE A 351 -10.51 -10.91 -10.39
N PRO A 352 -10.72 -12.18 -10.75
CA PRO A 352 -11.44 -13.13 -9.90
C PRO A 352 -10.58 -13.41 -8.66
N CYS A 353 -11.19 -13.40 -7.48
CA CYS A 353 -10.45 -13.64 -6.25
C CYS A 353 -10.34 -15.14 -5.93
N MET A 354 -9.26 -15.50 -5.24
CA MET A 354 -9.11 -16.81 -4.61
C MET A 354 -10.28 -17.04 -3.65
N GLN A 355 -10.92 -18.20 -3.76
CA GLN A 355 -12.07 -18.57 -2.96
C GLN A 355 -11.70 -19.51 -1.82
N LYS A 356 -12.48 -19.48 -0.75
CA LYS A 356 -12.37 -20.46 0.34
C LYS A 356 -12.68 -21.86 -0.21
N THR A 357 -11.74 -22.79 -0.08
CA THR A 357 -12.01 -24.22 -0.31
C THR A 357 -13.08 -24.69 0.67
N LYS A 358 -14.19 -25.22 0.13
CA LYS A 358 -15.34 -25.74 0.89
C LYS A 358 -14.99 -27.02 1.65
#